data_AF-A0A4R0DH26-F1
#
_entry.id   AF-A0A4R0DH26-F1
#
_cell.length_a   1.000
_cell.length_b   1.000
_cell.length_c   1.000
_cell.angle_alpha   90.00
_cell.angle_beta   90.00
_cell.angle_gamma   90.00
#
_symmetry.space_group_name_H-M   'P 1'
#
loop_
_entity.id
_entity.type
_entity.pdbx_description
1 polymer ?
#
loop_
_entity_poly.entity_id
_entity_poly.type
_entity_poly.pdbx_seq_one_letter_code
_entity_poly.pdbx_strand_id
1 'polypeptide(L)'
;MNKKINTVLLAGCLGILGASSCAVAAPVPVPTSYSYSDNSRTDNRVYAGLVWSWGSKQGLMPDYVVGFRSLHVESDNSVQGGDINLRIKYNHGIVLDSARLAYVDGKRDFVGNYGVGYSFVNRSILATVAGQGSYYRFGTDFDFKNYDFKPYIEINTLEKPDREAPKVQVNTVPPLPPIG
;
A
#
# COMPACT_ATOMS: atom_id res chain seq x y z
N MET A 1 11.37 -26.59 -3.78
CA MET A 1 10.01 -26.98 -3.37
C MET A 1 9.98 -27.13 -1.85
N ASN A 2 8.93 -26.62 -1.21
CA ASN A 2 8.45 -26.93 0.15
C ASN A 2 8.78 -25.92 1.26
N LYS A 3 7.78 -25.04 1.52
CA LYS A 3 7.54 -24.28 2.76
C LYS A 3 7.42 -25.21 3.96
N LYS A 4 7.92 -24.79 5.13
CA LYS A 4 7.54 -25.35 6.43
C LYS A 4 7.04 -24.22 7.34
N ILE A 5 5.83 -24.43 7.87
CA ILE A 5 5.09 -23.60 8.83
C ILE A 5 5.61 -23.94 10.23
N ASN A 6 5.88 -22.93 11.06
CA ASN A 6 6.21 -23.11 12.47
C ASN A 6 5.05 -22.66 13.35
N THR A 7 4.52 -23.61 14.13
CA THR A 7 3.64 -23.39 15.28
C THR A 7 4.46 -23.70 16.52
N VAL A 8 4.57 -22.76 17.47
CA VAL A 8 5.03 -23.05 18.82
C VAL A 8 4.13 -22.29 19.81
N LEU A 9 3.33 -23.07 20.53
CA LEU A 9 2.68 -22.73 21.79
C LEU A 9 3.73 -22.65 22.90
N LEU A 10 3.63 -21.67 23.79
CA LEU A 10 4.24 -21.76 25.12
C LEU A 10 3.26 -21.31 26.19
N ALA A 11 3.01 -22.22 27.13
CA ALA A 11 2.29 -22.03 28.36
C ALA A 11 3.26 -21.78 29.52
N GLY A 12 2.77 -21.13 30.59
CA GLY A 12 3.26 -21.35 31.95
C GLY A 12 3.56 -20.08 32.75
N CYS A 13 2.79 -19.85 33.83
CA CYS A 13 3.25 -20.10 35.21
C CYS A 13 2.18 -19.73 36.25
N LEU A 14 2.11 -20.57 37.29
CA LEU A 14 1.30 -20.49 38.52
C LEU A 14 1.73 -19.36 39.47
N GLY A 15 0.83 -18.96 40.39
CA GLY A 15 1.23 -18.44 41.71
C GLY A 15 0.12 -17.70 42.47
N ILE A 16 -0.36 -18.29 43.57
CA ILE A 16 -1.41 -17.79 44.48
C ILE A 16 -0.77 -16.91 45.58
N LEU A 17 -1.37 -15.77 45.95
CA LEU A 17 -1.21 -15.13 47.26
C LEU A 17 -2.53 -14.43 47.65
N GLY A 18 -3.08 -14.83 48.79
CA GLY A 18 -4.26 -14.20 49.39
C GLY A 18 -3.90 -13.01 50.28
N ALA A 19 -4.82 -12.04 50.35
CA ALA A 19 -4.93 -11.10 51.45
C ALA A 19 -6.39 -10.63 51.53
N SER A 20 -7.04 -10.91 52.65
CA SER A 20 -8.34 -10.36 53.04
C SER A 20 -8.18 -8.87 53.37
N SER A 21 -9.05 -8.02 52.84
CA SER A 21 -9.10 -6.59 53.16
C SER A 21 -10.53 -6.07 53.02
N CYS A 22 -10.96 -5.31 54.02
CA CYS A 22 -12.32 -4.80 54.21
C CYS A 22 -12.82 -4.02 52.97
N ALA A 23 -13.99 -4.40 52.46
CA ALA A 23 -14.60 -3.78 51.30
C ALA A 23 -15.23 -2.43 51.67
N VAL A 24 -14.48 -1.36 51.44
CA VAL A 24 -15.07 -0.03 51.19
C VAL A 24 -15.64 -0.09 49.78
N ALA A 25 -16.92 0.21 49.59
CA ALA A 25 -17.57 0.22 48.28
C ALA A 25 -16.96 1.34 47.41
N ALA A 26 -15.87 1.01 46.72
CA ALA A 26 -15.31 1.85 45.67
C ALA A 26 -16.28 1.86 44.48
N PRO A 27 -16.44 2.99 43.77
CA PRO A 27 -17.21 3.02 42.54
C PRO A 27 -16.64 1.97 41.58
N VAL A 28 -17.48 1.01 41.18
CA VAL A 28 -17.10 -0.06 40.27
C VAL A 28 -16.64 0.58 38.96
N PRO A 29 -15.39 0.36 38.50
CA PRO A 29 -14.97 0.86 37.21
C PRO A 29 -15.83 0.17 36.14
N VAL A 30 -16.60 0.97 35.40
CA VAL A 30 -17.37 0.50 34.24
C VAL A 30 -16.38 -0.17 33.28
N PRO A 31 -16.61 -1.42 32.83
CA PRO A 31 -15.71 -2.05 31.88
C PRO A 31 -15.75 -1.27 30.55
N THR A 32 -14.67 -0.54 30.27
CA THR A 32 -14.46 0.12 28.98
C THR A 32 -14.06 -0.96 27.97
N SER A 33 -15.02 -1.40 27.16
CA SER A 33 -14.74 -2.26 26.01
C SER A 33 -14.18 -1.41 24.87
N TYR A 34 -12.88 -1.57 24.59
CA TYR A 34 -12.26 -1.03 23.37
C TYR A 34 -12.61 -1.96 22.20
N SER A 35 -13.60 -1.59 21.39
CA SER A 35 -13.79 -2.24 20.09
C SER A 35 -12.82 -1.61 19.09
N TYR A 36 -11.82 -2.37 18.65
CA TYR A 36 -11.01 -1.99 17.50
C TYR A 36 -11.88 -2.18 16.25
N SER A 37 -12.41 -1.09 15.71
CA SER A 37 -13.09 -1.11 14.41
C SER A 37 -12.02 -1.32 13.36
N ASP A 38 -12.06 -2.44 12.62
CA ASP A 38 -11.27 -2.65 11.41
C ASP A 38 -11.66 -1.59 10.39
N ASN A 39 -10.92 -0.48 10.38
CA ASN A 39 -11.14 0.61 9.45
C ASN A 39 -10.28 0.31 8.22
N SER A 40 -10.84 -0.38 7.25
CA SER A 40 -10.25 -0.41 5.92
C SER A 40 -10.43 0.97 5.27
N ARG A 41 -9.33 1.55 4.77
CA ARG A 41 -9.35 2.81 4.03
C ARG A 41 -8.88 2.54 2.62
N THR A 42 -9.65 3.02 1.65
CA THR A 42 -9.27 3.04 0.25
C THR A 42 -8.61 4.38 -0.04
N ASP A 43 -7.30 4.37 -0.25
CA ASP A 43 -6.52 5.57 -0.58
C ASP A 43 -6.43 5.71 -2.10
N ASN A 44 -7.07 6.75 -2.64
CA ASN A 44 -7.08 7.08 -4.05
C ASN A 44 -6.17 8.28 -4.28
N ARG A 45 -5.04 8.08 -4.96
CA ARG A 45 -4.08 9.15 -5.25
C ARG A 45 -3.86 9.29 -6.74
N VAL A 46 -4.00 10.52 -7.23
CA VAL A 46 -3.47 10.94 -8.52
C VAL A 46 -2.03 11.37 -8.32
N TYR A 47 -1.15 11.04 -9.25
CA TYR A 47 0.25 11.41 -9.17
C TYR A 47 0.82 11.76 -10.54
N ALA A 48 1.90 12.52 -10.51
CA ALA A 48 2.71 12.80 -11.67
C ALA A 48 4.19 12.52 -11.34
N GLY A 49 4.98 12.27 -12.37
CA GLY A 49 6.40 12.08 -12.19
C GLY A 49 7.21 12.06 -13.46
N LEU A 50 8.50 11.87 -13.25
CA LEU A 50 9.53 11.87 -14.26
C LEU A 50 10.15 10.48 -14.32
N VAL A 51 10.30 9.93 -15.52
CA VAL A 51 10.84 8.59 -15.71
C VAL A 51 12.02 8.60 -16.64
N TRP A 52 13.11 7.99 -16.19
CA TRP A 52 14.28 7.72 -16.99
C TRP A 52 14.31 6.25 -17.33
N SER A 53 14.15 5.94 -18.62
CA SER A 53 14.26 4.58 -19.15
C SER A 53 15.61 4.39 -19.82
N TRP A 54 16.35 3.37 -19.38
CA TRP A 54 17.60 2.97 -20.01
C TRP A 54 17.34 2.45 -21.44
N GLY A 55 18.25 2.74 -22.36
CA GLY A 55 18.10 2.41 -23.78
C GLY A 55 17.26 3.41 -24.58
N SER A 56 16.78 4.49 -23.96
CA SER A 56 16.09 5.57 -24.67
C SER A 56 17.05 6.35 -25.57
N LYS A 57 16.67 6.52 -26.84
CA LYS A 57 17.45 7.30 -27.83
C LYS A 57 17.51 8.81 -27.51
N GLN A 58 16.74 9.27 -26.52
CA GLN A 58 16.63 10.68 -26.09
C GLN A 58 17.64 11.10 -25.02
N GLY A 59 18.59 10.23 -24.64
CA GLY A 59 19.65 10.56 -23.68
C GLY A 59 19.13 10.70 -22.24
N LEU A 60 19.48 11.80 -21.56
CA LEU A 60 19.10 12.09 -20.15
C LEU A 60 17.71 12.72 -19.98
N MET A 61 16.96 12.91 -21.06
CA MET A 61 15.67 13.57 -20.99
C MET A 61 14.61 12.63 -20.39
N PRO A 62 13.92 13.03 -19.31
CA PRO A 62 12.89 12.20 -18.71
C PRO A 62 11.62 12.16 -19.56
N ASP A 63 10.94 11.02 -19.51
CA ASP A 63 9.55 10.89 -19.88
C ASP A 63 8.66 11.41 -18.74
N TYR A 64 7.44 11.81 -19.06
CA TYR A 64 6.44 12.19 -18.07
C TYR A 64 5.50 11.03 -17.80
N VAL A 65 5.11 10.83 -16.55
CA VAL A 65 4.07 9.87 -16.17
C VAL A 65 3.00 10.59 -15.37
N VAL A 66 1.76 10.24 -15.65
CA VAL A 66 0.60 10.60 -14.82
C VAL A 66 -0.15 9.33 -14.52
N GLY A 67 -0.58 9.16 -13.28
CA GLY A 67 -1.25 7.94 -12.87
C GLY A 67 -2.27 8.16 -11.77
N PHE A 68 -3.11 7.14 -11.63
CA PHE A 68 -4.10 7.01 -10.59
C PHE A 68 -3.89 5.68 -9.89
N ARG A 69 -3.77 5.74 -8.57
CA ARG A 69 -3.53 4.57 -7.73
C ARG A 69 -4.65 4.46 -6.70
N SER A 70 -5.24 3.28 -6.60
CA SER A 70 -6.24 2.93 -5.58
C SER A 70 -5.69 1.78 -4.74
N LEU A 71 -5.39 2.05 -3.47
CA LEU A 71 -4.88 1.05 -2.54
C LEU A 71 -5.87 0.81 -1.42
N HIS A 72 -6.15 -0.46 -1.14
CA HIS A 72 -6.81 -0.93 0.06
C HIS A 72 -5.75 -1.22 1.12
N VAL A 73 -5.81 -0.51 2.25
CA VAL A 73 -4.90 -0.73 3.37
C VAL A 73 -5.65 -1.47 4.46
N GLU A 74 -5.19 -2.68 4.78
CA GLU A 74 -5.73 -3.50 5.87
C GLU A 74 -5.05 -3.13 7.20
N SER A 75 -5.73 -3.42 8.31
CA SER A 75 -5.34 -3.10 9.69
C SER A 75 -3.92 -3.61 10.08
N ASP A 76 -3.39 -4.58 9.34
CA ASP A 76 -2.10 -5.24 9.56
C ASP A 76 -0.91 -4.60 8.80
N ASN A 77 -1.14 -3.46 8.12
CA ASN A 77 -0.20 -2.78 7.21
C ASN A 77 0.08 -3.51 5.89
N SER A 78 -0.75 -4.50 5.53
CA SER A 78 -0.80 -5.05 4.17
C SER A 78 -1.43 -4.02 3.22
N VAL A 79 -0.87 -3.90 2.02
CA VAL A 79 -1.32 -2.95 1.00
C VAL A 79 -1.57 -3.72 -0.28
N GLN A 80 -2.82 -3.73 -0.73
CA GLN A 80 -3.23 -4.37 -1.98
C GLN A 80 -4.04 -3.39 -2.82
N GLY A 81 -3.91 -3.42 -4.14
CA GLY A 81 -4.70 -2.55 -4.99
C GLY A 81 -4.28 -2.51 -6.45
N GLY A 82 -4.66 -1.42 -7.10
CA GLY A 82 -4.40 -1.20 -8.52
C GLY A 82 -3.76 0.16 -8.78
N ASP A 83 -2.93 0.20 -9.81
CA ASP A 83 -2.29 1.39 -10.35
C ASP A 83 -2.55 1.44 -11.86
N ILE A 84 -3.09 2.55 -12.34
CA ILE A 84 -3.22 2.84 -13.76
C ILE A 84 -2.35 4.05 -14.04
N ASN A 85 -1.44 3.93 -15.01
CA ASN A 85 -0.57 5.03 -15.39
C ASN A 85 -0.46 5.21 -16.89
N LEU A 86 -0.28 6.46 -17.28
CA LEU A 86 -0.09 6.94 -18.64
C LEU A 86 1.28 7.59 -18.73
N ARG A 87 2.09 7.13 -19.67
CA ARG A 87 3.40 7.69 -19.95
C ARG A 87 3.37 8.50 -21.23
N ILE A 88 3.97 9.66 -21.17
CA ILE A 88 3.99 10.68 -22.20
C ILE A 88 5.45 11.02 -22.48
N LYS A 89 5.80 11.01 -23.76
CA LYS A 89 7.12 11.40 -24.25
C LYS A 89 7.06 12.75 -24.91
N TYR A 90 8.12 13.53 -24.71
CA TYR A 90 8.32 14.76 -25.46
C TYR A 90 9.32 14.53 -26.60
N ASN A 91 8.83 14.52 -27.83
CA ASN A 91 9.66 14.40 -29.03
C ASN A 91 9.07 15.28 -30.14
N HIS A 92 9.47 16.56 -30.18
CA HIS A 92 8.90 17.59 -31.06
C HIS A 92 7.37 17.78 -30.90
N GLY A 93 6.84 17.42 -29.74
CA GLY A 93 5.42 17.40 -29.43
C GLY A 93 5.13 16.46 -28.26
N ILE A 94 3.90 16.53 -27.75
CA ILE A 94 3.41 15.63 -26.70
C ILE A 94 2.91 14.35 -27.37
N VAL A 95 3.58 13.23 -27.11
CA VAL A 95 3.22 11.92 -27.66
C VAL A 95 2.91 10.97 -26.51
N LEU A 96 1.75 10.32 -26.58
CA LEU A 96 1.41 9.27 -25.62
C LEU A 96 2.21 8.01 -25.94
N ASP A 97 3.09 7.63 -25.04
CA ASP A 97 4.01 6.50 -25.23
C ASP A 97 3.33 5.17 -24.90
N SER A 98 2.76 5.08 -23.69
CA SER A 98 2.19 3.84 -23.16
C SER A 98 1.15 4.09 -22.09
N ALA A 99 0.20 3.18 -21.98
CA ALA A 99 -0.71 3.05 -20.84
C ALA A 99 -0.42 1.73 -20.13
N ARG A 100 -0.40 1.72 -18.80
CA ARG A 100 -0.15 0.52 -17.98
C ARG A 100 -1.22 0.38 -16.91
N LEU A 101 -1.53 -0.87 -16.62
CA LEU A 101 -2.35 -1.30 -15.50
C LEU A 101 -1.53 -2.30 -14.69
N ALA A 102 -1.28 -1.98 -13.43
CA ALA A 102 -0.53 -2.80 -12.50
C ALA A 102 -1.37 -3.15 -11.27
N TYR A 103 -1.19 -4.39 -10.80
CA TYR A 103 -1.59 -4.80 -9.48
C TYR A 103 -0.47 -4.43 -8.50
N VAL A 104 -0.86 -3.90 -7.35
CA VAL A 104 0.05 -3.44 -6.30
C VAL A 104 -0.13 -4.34 -5.08
N ASP A 105 0.97 -4.90 -4.57
CA ASP A 105 0.98 -5.76 -3.39
C ASP A 105 2.26 -5.54 -2.57
N GLY A 106 2.14 -5.55 -1.24
CA GLY A 106 3.29 -5.54 -0.36
C GLY A 106 3.02 -4.88 0.98
N LYS A 107 4.08 -4.35 1.58
CA LYS A 107 4.02 -3.65 2.87
C LYS A 107 4.01 -2.14 2.64
N ARG A 108 3.44 -1.38 3.59
CA ARG A 108 3.38 0.09 3.51
C ARG A 108 4.70 0.79 3.14
N ASP A 109 5.84 0.26 3.57
CA ASP A 109 7.15 0.87 3.31
C ASP A 109 7.70 0.58 1.90
N PHE A 110 7.29 -0.54 1.30
CA PHE A 110 7.73 -0.95 -0.03
C PHE A 110 6.72 -1.92 -0.66
N VAL A 111 6.21 -1.56 -1.84
CA VAL A 111 5.23 -2.35 -2.58
C VAL A 111 5.77 -2.79 -3.93
N GLY A 112 5.44 -4.01 -4.32
CA GLY A 112 5.62 -4.51 -5.68
C GLY A 112 4.47 -4.06 -6.57
N ASN A 113 4.78 -3.71 -7.81
CA ASN A 113 3.83 -3.42 -8.86
C ASN A 113 4.11 -4.41 -9.99
N TYR A 114 3.11 -5.17 -10.40
CA TYR A 114 3.24 -6.07 -11.54
C TYR A 114 1.98 -6.02 -12.38
N GLY A 115 2.14 -6.00 -13.70
CA GLY A 115 1.00 -5.86 -14.57
C GLY A 115 1.36 -5.83 -16.05
N VAL A 116 0.44 -5.27 -16.82
CA VAL A 116 0.51 -5.23 -18.27
C VAL A 116 0.20 -3.83 -18.77
N GLY A 117 0.71 -3.52 -19.95
CA GLY A 117 0.47 -2.25 -20.60
C GLY A 117 0.41 -2.38 -22.11
N TYR A 118 0.12 -1.28 -22.75
CA TYR A 118 0.13 -1.15 -24.20
C TYR A 118 0.97 0.07 -24.58
N SER A 119 1.96 -0.15 -25.44
CA SER A 119 2.73 0.92 -26.07
C SER A 119 2.04 1.35 -27.36
N PHE A 120 1.63 2.61 -27.43
CA PHE A 120 1.03 3.19 -28.63
C PHE A 120 2.10 3.50 -29.69
N VAL A 121 3.32 3.83 -29.23
CA VAL A 121 4.46 4.10 -30.11
C VAL A 121 4.94 2.81 -30.79
N ASN A 122 5.10 1.72 -30.03
CA ASN A 122 5.59 0.45 -30.58
C ASN A 122 4.47 -0.45 -31.12
N ARG A 123 3.21 -0.11 -30.83
CA ARG A 123 2.01 -0.92 -31.09
C ARG A 123 2.20 -2.34 -30.56
N SER A 124 2.55 -2.45 -29.28
CA SER A 124 2.88 -3.70 -28.63
C SER A 124 2.37 -3.78 -27.19
N ILE A 125 2.18 -5.00 -26.72
CA ILE A 125 1.89 -5.28 -25.32
C ILE A 125 3.18 -5.20 -24.53
N LEU A 126 3.08 -4.64 -23.33
CA LEU A 126 4.15 -4.56 -22.35
C LEU A 126 3.78 -5.42 -21.13
N ALA A 127 4.75 -6.10 -20.53
CA ALA A 127 4.66 -6.57 -19.15
C ALA A 127 5.50 -5.65 -18.27
N THR A 128 5.00 -5.32 -17.09
CA THR A 128 5.67 -4.42 -16.15
C THR A 128 5.91 -5.13 -14.83
N VAL A 129 7.11 -5.00 -14.29
CA VAL A 129 7.45 -5.40 -12.93
C VAL A 129 8.27 -4.27 -12.30
N ALA A 130 7.83 -3.72 -11.18
CA ALA A 130 8.48 -2.62 -10.50
C ALA A 130 8.37 -2.72 -8.98
N GLY A 131 9.38 -2.22 -8.29
CA GLY A 131 9.35 -1.93 -6.87
C GLY A 131 9.08 -0.44 -6.64
N GLN A 132 8.19 -0.12 -5.71
CA GLN A 132 7.83 1.25 -5.38
C GLN A 132 8.03 1.52 -3.90
N GLY A 133 8.84 2.55 -3.62
CA GLY A 133 9.01 3.14 -2.30
C GLY A 133 8.35 4.51 -2.23
N SER A 134 8.86 5.33 -1.32
CA SER A 134 8.41 6.72 -1.13
C SER A 134 9.06 7.63 -2.16
N TYR A 135 8.28 8.36 -2.96
CA TYR A 135 8.77 9.25 -4.02
C TYR A 135 9.50 8.59 -5.19
N TYR A 136 9.82 7.30 -5.12
CA TYR A 136 10.52 6.59 -6.19
C TYR A 136 9.88 5.24 -6.52
N ARG A 137 10.00 4.88 -7.79
CA ARG A 137 9.65 3.57 -8.34
C ARG A 137 10.78 3.15 -9.27
N PHE A 138 11.21 1.91 -9.19
CA PHE A 138 12.21 1.35 -10.10
C PHE A 138 11.68 0.03 -10.63
N GLY A 139 11.83 -0.21 -11.92
CA GLY A 139 11.23 -1.37 -12.53
C GLY A 139 11.78 -1.64 -13.91
N THR A 140 11.13 -2.58 -14.58
CA THR A 140 11.42 -2.91 -15.96
C THR A 140 10.13 -3.20 -16.70
N ASP A 141 10.09 -2.76 -17.94
CA ASP A 141 9.05 -3.12 -18.89
C ASP A 141 9.62 -4.08 -19.93
N PHE A 142 8.93 -5.18 -20.18
CA PHE A 142 9.24 -6.12 -21.24
C PHE A 142 8.32 -5.90 -22.44
N ASP A 143 8.89 -5.57 -23.59
CA ASP A 143 8.16 -5.38 -24.85
C ASP A 143 8.06 -6.70 -25.61
N PHE A 144 6.87 -7.30 -25.63
CA PHE A 144 6.65 -8.61 -26.25
C PHE A 144 6.87 -8.65 -27.76
N LYS A 145 6.80 -7.49 -28.44
CA LYS A 145 6.98 -7.44 -29.90
C LYS A 145 8.46 -7.40 -30.28
N ASN A 146 9.25 -6.66 -29.53
CA ASN A 146 10.68 -6.45 -29.81
C ASN A 146 11.59 -7.35 -28.96
N TYR A 147 11.02 -8.12 -28.01
CA TYR A 147 11.75 -8.92 -27.02
C TYR A 147 12.78 -8.08 -26.25
N ASP A 148 12.41 -6.84 -25.93
CA ASP A 148 13.31 -5.83 -25.38
C ASP A 148 12.98 -5.54 -23.92
N PHE A 149 14.02 -5.44 -23.09
CA PHE A 149 13.90 -5.11 -21.67
C PHE A 149 14.23 -3.63 -21.46
N LYS A 150 13.29 -2.90 -20.87
CA LYS A 150 13.39 -1.46 -20.64
C LYS A 150 13.37 -1.17 -19.14
N PRO A 151 14.53 -1.31 -18.47
CA PRO A 151 14.64 -0.90 -17.08
C PRO A 151 14.46 0.61 -16.98
N TYR A 152 13.80 1.05 -15.91
CA TYR A 152 13.51 2.45 -15.66
C TYR A 152 13.55 2.80 -14.18
N ILE A 153 13.82 4.07 -13.92
CA ILE A 153 13.65 4.71 -12.62
C ILE A 153 12.71 5.89 -12.75
N GLU A 154 11.77 5.97 -11.83
CA GLU A 154 10.66 6.91 -11.80
C GLU A 154 10.71 7.66 -10.48
N ILE A 155 10.72 8.99 -10.56
CA ILE A 155 10.60 9.89 -9.41
C ILE A 155 9.23 10.55 -9.52
N ASN A 156 8.42 10.39 -8.49
CA ASN A 156 7.03 10.83 -8.48
C ASN A 156 6.73 11.74 -7.29
N THR A 157 5.65 12.51 -7.41
CA THR A 157 5.02 13.25 -6.30
C THR A 157 4.29 12.34 -5.29
N LEU A 158 4.41 11.02 -5.43
CA LEU A 158 3.81 10.03 -4.54
C LEU A 158 4.52 10.04 -3.17
N GLU A 159 3.96 10.82 -2.25
CA GLU A 159 4.28 10.75 -0.83
C GLU A 159 3.90 9.38 -0.23
N LYS A 160 4.52 9.03 0.90
CA LYS A 160 4.11 7.87 1.70
C LYS A 160 2.60 7.93 1.97
N PRO A 161 1.87 6.79 1.94
CA PRO A 161 0.51 6.76 2.45
C PRO A 161 0.48 7.28 3.89
N ASP A 162 -0.40 8.22 4.19
CA ASP A 162 -0.50 8.81 5.51
C ASP A 162 -0.84 7.75 6.57
N ARG A 163 -0.18 7.82 7.72
CA ARG A 163 -0.56 7.05 8.91
C ARG A 163 -1.77 7.75 9.53
N GLU A 164 -2.96 7.16 9.54
CA GLU A 164 -4.01 7.68 10.43
C GLU A 164 -3.61 7.41 11.90
N ALA A 165 -3.62 8.47 12.70
CA ALA A 165 -3.63 8.34 14.16
C ALA A 165 -4.94 7.63 14.57
N PRO A 166 -4.92 6.71 15.54
CA PRO A 166 -6.12 5.96 15.93
C PRO A 166 -7.20 6.93 16.43
N LYS A 167 -8.34 6.98 15.76
CA LYS A 167 -9.54 7.63 16.32
C LYS A 167 -10.12 6.72 17.39
N VAL A 168 -9.87 7.07 18.65
CA VAL A 168 -10.56 6.46 19.79
C VAL A 168 -12.02 6.92 19.75
N GLN A 169 -12.93 6.04 19.36
CA GLN A 169 -14.35 6.25 19.61
C GLN A 169 -14.66 5.72 21.01
N VAL A 170 -14.92 6.63 21.95
CA VAL A 170 -15.45 6.30 23.27
C VAL A 170 -16.94 6.05 23.11
N ASN A 171 -17.34 4.78 23.03
CA ASN A 171 -18.75 4.43 23.20
C ASN A 171 -19.07 4.45 24.69
N THR A 172 -19.73 5.51 25.15
CA THR A 172 -20.38 5.52 26.46
C THR A 172 -21.59 4.58 26.41
N VAL A 173 -21.51 3.46 27.13
CA VAL A 173 -22.68 2.63 27.40
C VAL A 173 -23.67 3.46 28.23
N PRO A 174 -24.93 3.63 27.81
CA PRO A 174 -25.91 4.35 28.61
C PRO A 174 -26.12 3.65 29.95
N PRO A 175 -26.27 4.40 31.06
CA PRO A 175 -26.43 3.81 32.38
C PRO A 175 -27.66 2.90 32.43
N LEU A 176 -27.51 1.72 33.03
CA LEU A 176 -28.60 0.77 33.26
C LEU A 176 -29.73 1.47 34.04
N PRO A 177 -31.01 1.23 33.68
CA PRO A 177 -32.12 1.78 34.44
C PRO A 177 -32.09 1.26 35.88
N PRO A 178 -32.50 2.07 36.87
CA PRO A 178 -32.52 1.66 38.25
C PRO A 178 -33.40 0.43 38.42
N ILE A 179 -32.85 -0.58 39.08
CA ILE A 179 -33.58 -1.79 39.48
C ILE A 179 -34.51 -1.34 40.61
N GLY A 180 -35.80 -1.24 40.31
CA GLY A 180 -36.86 -1.01 41.30
C GLY A 180 -37.19 -2.26 42.10
#